data_AF-A0A1Q9CYY4-F1
#
_entry.id   AF-A0A1Q9CYY4-F1
#
_cell.length_a   1.000
_cell.length_b   1.000
_cell.length_c   1.000
_cell.angle_alpha   90.00
_cell.angle_beta   90.00
_cell.angle_gamma   90.00
#
_symmetry.space_group_name_H-M   'P 1'
#
loop_
_entity.id
_entity.type
_entity.pdbx_description
1 polymer ?
#
loop_
_entity_poly.entity_id
_entity_poly.type
_entity_poly.pdbx_seq_one_letter_code
_entity_poly.pdbx_strand_id
1 'polypeptide(L)'
;MAWGFLSPQEVQKVASLAKQDIEMSAKSPQPLEDLTRLAAAGSCGVHPNKCFSDIMKKHGGDNQLPKAHLIKLPLKGHADDVLQSMILPHELFSAIYNFYPDTWSRSILPDNDMENLEQFWNTVDGHPSLTHHIRAKANYKTTLIPVALHGDGVPLTGRGKVWQQGFTNFSFYSLLGQGNTGLQVHRKIHLALKLNALFEGLLIDFKGFVALPPEAALKFEEAVSAFLLLVAELKTHFQDEDVPLFNTTEKNHFMQHSAKFAATVNPRMLWAFAGEDQQRRAQKLAETCMKGLGPSKASIKIAHRYRFALHLLFKSHKR
;
A
#
# COMPACT_ATOMS: atom_id res chain seq x y z
N MET A 1 3.14 -7.13 28.42
CA MET A 1 3.91 -7.82 27.35
C MET A 1 2.99 -7.99 26.14
N ALA A 2 3.42 -7.59 24.95
CA ALA A 2 2.65 -7.74 23.69
C ALA A 2 2.68 -9.18 23.12
N TRP A 3 3.09 -10.14 23.94
CA TRP A 3 3.27 -11.55 23.58
C TRP A 3 1.95 -12.16 23.12
N GLY A 4 1.95 -12.72 21.91
CA GLY A 4 0.76 -13.32 21.29
C GLY A 4 -0.17 -12.35 20.54
N PHE A 5 0.10 -11.03 20.59
CA PHE A 5 -0.69 -10.01 19.87
C PHE A 5 0.08 -9.35 18.73
N LEU A 6 1.40 -9.26 18.83
CA LEU A 6 2.29 -8.68 17.82
C LEU A 6 3.32 -9.74 17.40
N SER A 7 3.66 -9.75 16.11
CA SER A 7 4.79 -10.53 15.60
C SER A 7 6.11 -10.04 16.25
N PRO A 8 7.16 -10.88 16.31
CA PRO A 8 8.46 -10.45 16.83
C PRO A 8 9.02 -9.18 16.17
N GLN A 9 8.79 -9.02 14.86
CA GLN A 9 9.18 -7.83 14.09
C GLN A 9 8.40 -6.59 14.54
N GLU A 10 7.09 -6.72 14.76
CA GLU A 10 6.26 -5.62 15.27
C GLU A 10 6.64 -5.25 16.71
N VAL A 11 6.93 -6.24 17.56
CA VAL A 11 7.44 -6.00 18.92
C VAL A 11 8.76 -5.24 18.88
N GLN A 12 9.70 -5.65 18.04
CA GLN A 12 10.98 -4.97 17.88
C GLN A 12 10.80 -3.54 17.36
N LYS A 13 9.93 -3.33 16.36
CA LYS A 13 9.65 -2.00 15.82
C LYS A 13 9.03 -1.07 16.87
N VAL A 14 8.02 -1.54 17.60
CA VAL A 14 7.40 -0.77 18.70
C VAL A 14 8.41 -0.46 19.79
N ALA A 15 9.28 -1.40 20.16
CA ALA A 15 10.33 -1.18 21.14
C ALA A 15 11.37 -0.16 20.68
N SER A 16 11.77 -0.19 19.41
CA SER A 16 12.69 0.78 18.81
C SER A 16 12.10 2.19 18.82
N LEU A 17 10.85 2.35 18.40
CA LEU A 17 10.14 3.63 18.42
C LEU A 17 9.98 4.15 19.85
N ALA A 18 9.58 3.28 20.80
CA ALA A 18 9.47 3.66 22.21
C ALA A 18 10.82 4.12 22.78
N LYS A 19 11.93 3.48 22.39
CA LYS A 19 13.28 3.92 22.77
C LYS A 19 13.59 5.32 22.20
N GLN A 20 13.30 5.56 20.92
CA GLN A 20 13.49 6.88 20.31
C GLN A 20 12.64 7.96 21.00
N ASP A 21 11.40 7.65 21.33
CA ASP A 21 10.52 8.58 22.06
C ASP A 21 11.07 8.91 23.45
N ILE A 22 11.62 7.92 24.16
CA ILE A 22 12.31 8.13 25.45
C ILE A 22 13.54 9.03 25.26
N GLU A 23 14.35 8.80 24.22
CA GLU A 23 15.53 9.63 23.93
C GLU A 23 15.14 11.07 23.55
N MET A 24 14.11 11.24 22.73
CA MET A 24 13.56 12.56 22.40
C MET A 24 12.97 13.24 23.63
N SER A 25 12.42 12.47 24.57
CA SER A 25 11.83 13.01 25.78
C SER A 25 12.82 13.73 26.70
N ALA A 26 14.09 13.37 26.61
CA ALA A 26 15.17 14.07 27.30
C ALA A 26 15.33 15.52 26.80
N LYS A 27 14.88 15.83 25.57
CA LYS A 27 14.93 17.16 24.97
C LYS A 27 13.60 17.91 25.08
N SER A 28 12.48 17.20 25.16
CA SER A 28 11.14 17.78 25.33
C SER A 28 10.20 16.76 25.97
N PRO A 29 9.40 17.09 27.00
CA PRO A 29 8.51 16.12 27.63
C PRO A 29 7.33 15.66 26.75
N GLN A 30 7.05 16.38 25.66
CA GLN A 30 5.90 16.19 24.79
C GLN A 30 5.73 14.74 24.26
N PRO A 31 6.77 14.03 23.78
CA PRO A 31 6.63 12.66 23.26
C PRO A 31 6.15 11.66 24.32
N LEU A 32 6.64 11.77 25.56
CA LEU A 32 6.17 10.90 26.66
C LEU A 32 4.74 11.20 27.07
N GLU A 33 4.34 12.47 27.08
CA GLU A 33 2.94 12.83 27.32
C GLU A 33 2.02 12.26 26.23
N ASP A 34 2.44 12.33 24.97
CA ASP A 34 1.67 11.80 23.85
C ASP A 34 1.60 10.28 23.87
N LEU A 35 2.71 9.58 24.18
CA LEU A 35 2.73 8.14 24.42
C LEU A 35 1.81 7.73 25.58
N THR A 36 1.87 8.44 26.71
CA THR A 36 1.01 8.17 27.88
C THR A 36 -0.46 8.27 27.51
N ARG A 37 -0.81 9.28 26.72
CA ARG A 37 -2.19 9.49 26.25
C ARG A 37 -2.62 8.43 25.23
N LEU A 38 -1.74 8.04 24.31
CA LEU A 38 -2.02 6.94 23.37
C LEU A 38 -2.20 5.60 24.11
N ALA A 39 -1.35 5.33 25.11
CA ALA A 39 -1.45 4.16 25.96
C ALA A 39 -2.76 4.13 26.75
N ALA A 40 -3.30 5.28 27.17
CA ALA A 40 -4.58 5.37 27.89
C ALA A 40 -5.81 5.13 26.99
N ALA A 41 -5.69 5.24 25.66
CA ALA A 41 -6.81 5.17 24.74
C ALA A 41 -7.57 3.83 24.82
N GLY A 42 -8.90 3.91 24.82
CA GLY A 42 -9.77 2.73 24.96
C GLY A 42 -9.58 1.98 26.27
N SER A 43 -9.33 2.72 27.36
CA SER A 43 -9.09 2.15 28.69
C SER A 43 -7.90 1.21 28.70
N CYS A 44 -6.74 1.72 28.25
CA CYS A 44 -5.53 0.92 28.10
C CYS A 44 -5.68 -0.27 27.13
N GLY A 45 -6.43 -0.06 26.04
CA GLY A 45 -6.68 -1.08 25.03
C GLY A 45 -7.75 -2.12 25.38
N VAL A 46 -8.31 -2.11 26.60
CA VAL A 46 -9.40 -3.02 27.02
C VAL A 46 -10.63 -2.89 26.12
N HIS A 47 -10.85 -1.71 25.54
CA HIS A 47 -11.94 -1.42 24.63
C HIS A 47 -11.42 -0.93 23.26
N PRO A 48 -11.01 -1.84 22.35
CA PRO A 48 -10.44 -1.49 21.05
C PRO A 48 -11.33 -0.58 20.20
N ASN A 49 -12.65 -0.72 20.35
CA ASN A 49 -13.64 0.10 19.65
C ASN A 49 -13.66 1.57 20.12
N LYS A 50 -13.13 1.88 21.31
CA LYS A 50 -13.05 3.23 21.88
C LYS A 50 -11.72 3.93 21.58
N CYS A 51 -10.63 3.20 21.35
CA CYS A 51 -9.29 3.78 21.12
C CYS A 51 -9.30 4.89 20.07
N PHE A 52 -9.97 4.66 18.93
CA PHE A 52 -10.06 5.67 17.88
C PHE A 52 -10.82 6.92 18.32
N SER A 53 -11.93 6.77 19.07
CA SER A 53 -12.67 7.93 19.58
C SER A 53 -11.82 8.75 20.55
N ASP A 54 -11.03 8.10 21.41
CA ASP A 54 -10.20 8.78 22.39
C ASP A 54 -9.03 9.52 21.72
N ILE A 55 -8.40 8.92 20.70
CA ILE A 55 -7.39 9.59 19.86
C ILE A 55 -7.99 10.82 19.17
N MET A 56 -9.19 10.69 18.60
CA MET A 56 -9.86 11.76 17.87
C MET A 56 -10.29 12.93 18.77
N LYS A 57 -10.64 12.70 20.04
CA LYS A 57 -10.98 13.80 20.97
C LYS A 57 -9.84 14.80 21.13
N LYS A 58 -8.59 14.34 21.03
CA LYS A 58 -7.40 15.16 21.23
C LYS A 58 -6.84 15.72 19.93
N HIS A 59 -6.82 14.91 18.88
CA HIS A 59 -6.18 15.28 17.61
C HIS A 59 -7.17 15.67 16.50
N GLY A 60 -8.47 15.48 16.71
CA GLY A 60 -9.49 15.71 15.70
C GLY A 60 -9.85 17.18 15.47
N GLY A 61 -9.57 18.06 16.43
CA GLY A 61 -9.94 19.48 16.36
C GLY A 61 -9.18 20.28 15.30
N ASP A 62 -7.98 19.82 14.93
CA ASP A 62 -7.07 20.54 14.03
C ASP A 62 -7.08 19.99 12.59
N ASN A 63 -8.06 19.12 12.28
CA ASN A 63 -8.18 18.48 10.97
C ASN A 63 -8.87 19.42 9.97
N GLN A 64 -8.08 19.97 9.05
CA GLN A 64 -8.55 20.90 8.00
C GLN A 64 -9.09 20.21 6.74
N LEU A 65 -9.15 18.87 6.70
CA LEU A 65 -9.74 18.17 5.56
C LEU A 65 -11.29 18.18 5.64
N PRO A 66 -11.98 18.26 4.50
CA PRO A 66 -13.44 18.34 4.46
C PRO A 66 -14.10 17.09 5.06
N LYS A 67 -15.24 17.28 5.71
CA LYS A 67 -16.06 16.15 6.19
C LYS A 67 -16.56 15.35 4.98
N ALA A 68 -16.73 14.05 5.17
CA ALA A 68 -17.31 13.23 4.12
C ALA A 68 -18.74 13.70 3.83
N HIS A 69 -19.02 13.96 2.56
CA HIS A 69 -20.35 14.22 2.05
C HIS A 69 -21.18 12.93 2.14
N LEU A 70 -22.36 13.02 2.74
CA LEU A 70 -23.28 11.89 2.89
C LEU A 70 -24.33 11.97 1.79
N ILE A 71 -24.42 10.92 0.98
CA ILE A 71 -25.35 10.83 -0.14
C ILE A 71 -26.09 9.51 -0.11
N LYS A 72 -27.39 9.55 -0.36
CA LYS A 72 -28.22 8.36 -0.55
C LYS A 72 -28.09 7.92 -2.00
N LEU A 73 -27.63 6.69 -2.23
CA LEU A 73 -27.46 6.13 -3.57
C LEU A 73 -28.36 4.91 -3.78
N PRO A 74 -29.03 4.82 -4.95
CA PRO A 74 -29.81 3.64 -5.31
C PRO A 74 -28.86 2.52 -5.70
N LEU A 75 -28.50 1.66 -4.74
CA LEU A 75 -27.62 0.51 -4.98
C LEU A 75 -28.45 -0.72 -5.37
N LYS A 76 -28.05 -1.36 -6.49
CA LYS A 76 -28.69 -2.59 -6.97
C LYS A 76 -28.73 -3.65 -5.87
N GLY A 77 -29.91 -4.21 -5.60
CA GLY A 77 -30.12 -5.23 -4.57
C GLY A 77 -30.55 -4.69 -3.21
N HIS A 78 -30.78 -3.38 -3.08
CA HIS A 78 -31.37 -2.75 -1.90
C HIS A 78 -32.73 -2.14 -2.24
N ALA A 79 -33.72 -2.34 -1.35
CA ALA A 79 -35.07 -1.81 -1.51
C ALA A 79 -35.12 -0.29 -1.30
N ASP A 80 -34.24 0.23 -0.44
CA ASP A 80 -34.07 1.64 -0.13
C ASP A 80 -32.72 2.17 -0.60
N ASP A 81 -32.63 3.48 -0.84
CA ASP A 81 -31.36 4.13 -1.08
C ASP A 81 -30.40 3.93 0.10
N VAL A 82 -29.18 3.52 -0.21
CA VAL A 82 -28.16 3.25 0.80
C VAL A 82 -27.37 4.52 1.04
N LEU A 83 -27.27 4.92 2.31
CA LEU A 83 -26.42 6.04 2.71
C LEU A 83 -24.94 5.69 2.50
N GLN A 84 -24.27 6.45 1.64
CA GLN A 84 -22.85 6.36 1.35
C GLN A 84 -22.14 7.63 1.77
N SER A 85 -20.85 7.50 2.08
CA SER A 85 -19.97 8.62 2.42
C SER A 85 -18.90 8.78 1.37
N MET A 86 -18.73 10.00 0.85
CA MET A 86 -17.69 10.33 -0.13
C MET A 86 -16.93 11.56 0.33
N ILE A 87 -15.61 11.55 0.21
CA ILE A 87 -14.83 12.79 0.31
C ILE A 87 -14.85 13.41 -1.10
N LEU A 88 -15.41 14.60 -1.24
CA LEU A 88 -15.56 15.24 -2.54
C LEU A 88 -14.18 15.63 -3.09
N PRO A 89 -13.81 15.17 -4.31
CA PRO A 89 -12.47 15.41 -4.85
C PRO A 89 -12.10 16.90 -4.92
N HIS A 90 -13.04 17.77 -5.30
CA HIS A 90 -12.80 19.20 -5.43
C HIS A 90 -12.62 19.90 -4.07
N GLU A 91 -13.34 19.48 -3.03
CA GLU A 91 -13.14 20.00 -1.67
C GLU A 91 -11.80 19.51 -1.10
N LEU A 92 -11.44 18.25 -1.34
CA LEU A 92 -10.15 17.71 -0.92
C LEU A 92 -8.99 18.43 -1.63
N PHE A 93 -9.09 18.63 -2.93
CA PHE A 93 -8.11 19.37 -3.73
C PHE A 93 -7.93 20.81 -3.22
N SER A 94 -9.04 21.52 -2.98
CA SER A 94 -9.02 22.86 -2.39
C SER A 94 -8.39 22.87 -0.99
N ALA A 95 -8.69 21.88 -0.15
CA ALA A 95 -8.10 21.79 1.17
C ALA A 95 -6.59 21.54 1.13
N ILE A 96 -6.10 20.67 0.23
CA ILE A 96 -4.66 20.42 0.04
C ILE A 96 -3.95 21.74 -0.33
N TYR A 97 -4.50 22.48 -1.29
CA TYR A 97 -3.95 23.77 -1.72
C TYR A 97 -3.87 24.79 -0.58
N ASN A 98 -5.00 25.02 0.12
CA ASN A 98 -5.10 26.11 1.09
C ASN A 98 -4.43 25.81 2.44
N PHE A 99 -4.34 24.53 2.84
CA PHE A 99 -3.94 24.16 4.19
C PHE A 99 -2.71 23.23 4.27
N TYR A 100 -2.25 22.68 3.14
CA TYR A 100 -1.13 21.71 3.11
C TYR A 100 -0.14 22.01 1.97
N PRO A 101 0.54 23.17 1.99
CA PRO A 101 1.42 23.61 0.90
C PRO A 101 2.56 22.61 0.59
N ASP A 102 3.15 21.97 1.60
CA ASP A 102 4.21 20.96 1.38
C ASP A 102 3.69 19.71 0.67
N THR A 103 2.44 19.32 0.95
CA THR A 103 1.80 18.20 0.26
C THR A 103 1.43 18.59 -1.16
N TRP A 104 0.96 19.82 -1.35
CA TRP A 104 0.68 20.37 -2.66
C TRP A 104 1.91 20.34 -3.56
N SER A 105 3.02 20.91 -3.10
CA SER A 105 4.27 20.93 -3.85
C SER A 105 4.77 19.51 -4.13
N ARG A 106 4.68 18.60 -3.16
CA ARG A 106 5.15 17.23 -3.40
C ARG A 106 4.28 16.42 -4.37
N SER A 107 2.95 16.52 -4.24
CA SER A 107 2.02 15.50 -4.76
C SER A 107 1.08 15.99 -5.84
N ILE A 108 0.90 17.31 -5.96
CA ILE A 108 -0.02 17.92 -6.91
C ILE A 108 0.72 18.69 -7.99
N LEU A 109 1.51 19.68 -7.61
CA LEU A 109 2.29 20.50 -8.54
C LEU A 109 3.57 20.96 -7.83
N PRO A 110 4.73 20.36 -8.15
CA PRO A 110 6.02 20.77 -7.58
C PRO A 110 6.31 22.25 -7.77
N ASP A 111 6.95 22.84 -6.76
CA ASP A 111 7.32 24.25 -6.77
C ASP A 111 8.24 24.51 -7.96
N ASN A 112 7.93 25.56 -8.73
CA ASN A 112 8.56 25.93 -10.00
C ASN A 112 8.26 25.01 -11.20
N ASP A 113 7.30 24.08 -11.08
CA ASP A 113 6.99 23.12 -12.15
C ASP A 113 5.90 23.57 -13.14
N MET A 114 5.76 24.89 -13.28
CA MET A 114 4.87 25.51 -14.27
C MET A 114 5.29 25.15 -15.71
N GLU A 115 6.59 24.91 -15.91
CA GLU A 115 7.14 24.46 -17.19
C GLU A 115 6.66 23.04 -17.55
N ASN A 116 6.71 22.06 -16.62
CA ASN A 116 6.17 20.73 -16.91
C ASN A 116 4.65 20.74 -17.06
N LEU A 117 3.95 21.63 -16.35
CA LEU A 117 2.51 21.82 -16.54
C LEU A 117 2.19 22.27 -17.98
N GLU A 118 2.90 23.29 -18.46
CA GLU A 118 2.75 23.78 -19.83
C GLU A 118 3.19 22.72 -20.86
N GLN A 119 4.31 22.03 -20.61
CA GLN A 119 4.83 20.96 -21.45
C GLN A 119 3.85 19.79 -21.56
N PHE A 120 3.21 19.38 -20.46
CA PHE A 120 2.18 18.35 -20.48
C PHE A 120 1.06 18.73 -21.45
N TRP A 121 0.51 19.95 -21.32
CA TRP A 121 -0.58 20.40 -22.17
C TRP A 121 -0.18 20.57 -23.62
N ASN A 122 1.06 20.99 -23.89
CA ASN A 122 1.62 21.02 -25.24
C ASN A 122 1.76 19.62 -25.84
N THR A 123 2.12 18.62 -25.03
CA THR A 123 2.28 17.23 -25.45
C THR A 123 0.95 16.58 -25.83
N VAL A 124 -0.12 16.89 -25.09
CA VAL A 124 -1.47 16.35 -25.37
C VAL A 124 -2.30 17.25 -26.28
N ASP A 125 -1.74 18.36 -26.76
CA ASP A 125 -2.42 19.25 -27.70
C ASP A 125 -2.68 18.50 -29.01
N GLY A 126 -3.85 18.73 -29.60
CA GLY A 126 -4.33 17.93 -30.74
C GLY A 126 -4.85 16.51 -30.44
N HIS A 127 -4.73 15.98 -29.20
CA HIS A 127 -5.27 14.65 -28.90
C HIS A 127 -6.81 14.63 -29.01
N PRO A 128 -7.44 13.61 -29.65
CA PRO A 128 -8.90 13.58 -29.86
C PRO A 128 -9.74 13.66 -28.59
N SER A 129 -9.20 13.19 -27.47
CA SER A 129 -9.86 13.25 -26.16
C SER A 129 -9.75 14.62 -25.46
N LEU A 130 -8.93 15.55 -25.97
CA LEU A 130 -8.83 16.90 -25.43
C LEU A 130 -9.96 17.75 -25.99
N THR A 131 -11.01 17.92 -25.19
CA THR A 131 -12.24 18.59 -25.61
C THR A 131 -12.09 20.12 -25.69
N HIS A 132 -12.95 20.74 -26.52
CA HIS A 132 -12.96 22.19 -26.73
C HIS A 132 -13.21 23.00 -25.43
N HIS A 133 -13.89 22.43 -24.44
CA HIS A 133 -14.18 23.11 -23.16
C HIS A 133 -12.94 23.43 -22.34
N ILE A 134 -11.89 22.60 -22.43
CA ILE A 134 -10.61 22.87 -21.75
C ILE A 134 -9.89 24.01 -22.47
N ARG A 135 -9.85 23.95 -23.81
CA ARG A 135 -9.21 24.98 -24.66
C ARG A 135 -9.90 26.34 -24.58
N ALA A 136 -11.19 26.38 -24.28
CA ALA A 136 -11.95 27.61 -24.11
C ALA A 136 -11.56 28.40 -22.85
N LYS A 137 -10.86 27.79 -21.89
CA LYS A 137 -10.38 28.50 -20.69
C LYS A 137 -9.10 29.26 -21.00
N ALA A 138 -9.12 30.56 -20.74
CA ALA A 138 -7.92 31.39 -20.82
C ALA A 138 -6.81 30.81 -19.93
N ASN A 139 -5.58 30.77 -20.45
CA ASN A 139 -4.40 30.30 -19.72
C ASN A 139 -4.52 28.86 -19.19
N TYR A 140 -5.32 28.00 -19.83
CA TYR A 140 -5.51 26.62 -19.34
C TYR A 140 -4.19 25.86 -19.18
N LYS A 141 -3.23 26.11 -20.08
CA LYS A 141 -1.91 25.46 -20.07
C LYS A 141 -1.08 25.77 -18.82
N THR A 142 -1.40 26.84 -18.09
CA THR A 142 -0.68 27.26 -16.88
C THR A 142 -1.55 27.28 -15.62
N THR A 143 -2.87 27.04 -15.75
CA THR A 143 -3.81 27.16 -14.62
C THR A 143 -4.62 25.89 -14.36
N LEU A 144 -4.67 24.94 -15.31
CA LEU A 144 -5.40 23.68 -15.14
C LEU A 144 -4.45 22.53 -14.86
N ILE A 145 -4.45 22.02 -13.63
CA ILE A 145 -3.64 20.86 -13.25
C ILE A 145 -4.31 19.57 -13.77
N PRO A 146 -3.62 18.77 -14.59
CA PRO A 146 -4.16 17.52 -15.09
C PRO A 146 -4.21 16.47 -13.97
N VAL A 147 -5.40 15.90 -13.74
CA VAL A 147 -5.61 14.85 -12.74
C VAL A 147 -6.10 13.57 -13.41
N ALA A 148 -5.65 12.43 -12.91
CA ALA A 148 -6.21 11.13 -13.24
C ALA A 148 -7.17 10.69 -12.14
N LEU A 149 -8.30 10.11 -12.54
CA LEU A 149 -9.25 9.45 -11.65
C LEU A 149 -9.14 7.94 -11.84
N HIS A 150 -8.95 7.22 -10.75
CA HIS A 150 -8.84 5.77 -10.73
C HIS A 150 -9.88 5.19 -9.76
N GLY A 151 -10.69 4.25 -10.26
CA GLY A 151 -11.66 3.51 -9.47
C GLY A 151 -11.35 2.01 -9.49
N ASP A 152 -11.43 1.35 -8.34
CA ASP A 152 -11.26 -0.10 -8.25
C ASP A 152 -12.15 -0.73 -7.17
N GLY A 153 -12.53 -1.99 -7.38
CA GLY A 153 -13.31 -2.78 -6.45
C GLY A 153 -12.41 -3.48 -5.43
N VAL A 154 -12.50 -3.08 -4.17
CA VAL A 154 -11.64 -3.60 -3.11
C VAL A 154 -12.42 -4.58 -2.23
N PRO A 155 -11.98 -5.84 -2.10
CA PRO A 155 -12.62 -6.80 -1.21
C PRO A 155 -12.38 -6.43 0.26
N LEU A 156 -13.45 -6.23 1.03
CA LEU A 156 -13.42 -5.95 2.46
C LEU A 156 -13.46 -7.24 3.30
N THR A 157 -14.41 -8.13 3.01
CA THR A 157 -14.59 -9.40 3.75
C THR A 157 -14.87 -10.53 2.78
N GLY A 158 -14.57 -11.78 3.18
CA GLY A 158 -14.86 -12.95 2.35
C GLY A 158 -14.08 -13.02 1.05
N ARG A 159 -12.80 -12.61 1.05
CA ARG A 159 -11.95 -12.59 -0.16
C ARG A 159 -11.98 -13.94 -0.87
N GLY A 160 -12.38 -13.94 -2.15
CA GLY A 160 -12.48 -15.15 -2.96
C GLY A 160 -13.62 -16.10 -2.57
N LYS A 161 -14.59 -15.63 -1.78
CA LYS A 161 -15.81 -16.38 -1.42
C LYS A 161 -17.02 -15.79 -2.12
N VAL A 162 -18.06 -16.60 -2.33
CA VAL A 162 -19.34 -16.17 -2.95
C VAL A 162 -20.02 -15.06 -2.13
N TRP A 163 -19.78 -15.00 -0.82
CA TRP A 163 -20.31 -13.98 0.08
C TRP A 163 -19.37 -12.78 0.28
N GLN A 164 -18.40 -12.56 -0.63
CA GLN A 164 -17.47 -11.43 -0.55
C GLN A 164 -18.22 -10.10 -0.47
N GLN A 165 -17.82 -9.25 0.48
CA GLN A 165 -18.28 -7.87 0.53
C GLN A 165 -17.13 -6.99 0.04
N GLY A 166 -17.41 -6.14 -0.95
CA GLY A 166 -16.44 -5.19 -1.47
C GLY A 166 -16.86 -3.75 -1.22
N PHE A 167 -15.95 -2.82 -1.42
CA PHE A 167 -16.28 -1.42 -1.65
C PHE A 167 -15.60 -0.94 -2.93
N THR A 168 -16.23 -0.04 -3.64
CA THR A 168 -15.60 0.64 -4.77
C THR A 168 -14.85 1.84 -4.23
N ASN A 169 -13.53 1.85 -4.39
CA ASN A 169 -12.69 2.97 -4.03
C ASN A 169 -12.48 3.85 -5.26
N PHE A 170 -12.67 5.17 -5.12
CA PHE A 170 -12.26 6.14 -6.12
C PHE A 170 -11.15 7.00 -5.53
N SER A 171 -10.07 7.17 -6.28
CA SER A 171 -8.91 7.98 -5.93
C SER A 171 -8.54 8.87 -7.10
N PHE A 172 -7.99 10.05 -6.83
CA PHE A 172 -7.41 10.89 -7.86
C PHE A 172 -5.97 11.23 -7.51
N TYR A 173 -5.17 11.51 -8.53
CA TYR A 173 -3.79 11.96 -8.39
C TYR A 173 -3.43 12.92 -9.51
N SER A 174 -2.49 13.83 -9.26
CA SER A 174 -1.95 14.70 -10.31
C SER A 174 -1.09 13.89 -11.28
N LEU A 175 -1.22 14.16 -12.57
CA LEU A 175 -0.33 13.60 -13.60
C LEU A 175 1.05 14.27 -13.62
N LEU A 176 1.20 15.39 -12.92
CA LEU A 176 2.47 16.09 -12.70
C LEU A 176 3.06 15.77 -11.32
N GLY A 177 2.30 15.09 -10.47
CA GLY A 177 2.79 14.66 -9.18
C GLY A 177 4.02 13.79 -9.38
N GLN A 178 5.15 14.21 -8.83
CA GLN A 178 6.33 13.36 -8.76
C GLN A 178 6.00 12.26 -7.74
N GLY A 179 5.50 11.14 -8.26
CA GLY A 179 5.30 9.94 -7.48
C GLY A 179 6.60 9.61 -6.75
N ASN A 180 6.49 9.17 -5.50
CA ASN A 180 7.64 8.69 -4.75
C ASN A 180 8.43 7.71 -5.65
N THR A 181 9.74 7.86 -5.76
CA THR A 181 10.67 7.02 -6.55
C THR A 181 10.48 5.51 -6.33
N GLY A 182 9.72 5.13 -5.30
CA GLY A 182 9.08 3.84 -5.14
C GLY A 182 8.40 3.25 -6.38
N LEU A 183 7.94 4.01 -7.40
CA LEU A 183 7.31 3.38 -8.58
C LEU A 183 8.28 2.47 -9.36
N GLN A 184 9.56 2.84 -9.47
CA GLN A 184 10.56 1.97 -10.11
C GLN A 184 10.87 0.73 -9.26
N VAL A 185 10.99 0.92 -7.95
CA VAL A 185 11.22 -0.16 -6.98
C VAL A 185 10.03 -1.12 -6.96
N HIS A 186 8.81 -0.60 -6.97
CA HIS A 186 7.57 -1.37 -7.12
C HIS A 186 7.52 -2.14 -8.43
N ARG A 187 7.99 -1.57 -9.55
CA ARG A 187 8.11 -2.30 -10.83
C ARG A 187 9.13 -3.44 -10.73
N LYS A 188 10.27 -3.23 -10.08
CA LYS A 188 11.27 -4.28 -9.82
C LYS A 188 10.71 -5.40 -8.94
N ILE A 189 10.01 -5.06 -7.85
CA ILE A 189 9.30 -6.02 -6.99
C ILE A 189 8.26 -6.80 -7.79
N HIS A 190 7.45 -6.11 -8.59
CA HIS A 190 6.43 -6.75 -9.43
C HIS A 190 7.04 -7.72 -10.46
N LEU A 191 8.15 -7.33 -11.09
CA LEU A 191 8.88 -8.20 -12.02
C LEU A 191 9.46 -9.43 -11.31
N ALA A 192 10.04 -9.26 -10.13
CA ALA A 192 10.53 -10.38 -9.31
C ALA A 192 9.39 -11.37 -8.98
N LEU A 193 8.20 -10.88 -8.60
CA LEU A 193 7.02 -11.72 -8.36
C LEU A 193 6.54 -12.46 -9.62
N LYS A 194 6.58 -11.81 -10.80
CA LYS A 194 6.25 -12.46 -12.07
C LYS A 194 7.23 -13.57 -12.43
N LEU A 195 8.53 -13.35 -12.24
CA LEU A 195 9.56 -14.36 -12.46
C LEU A 195 9.38 -15.54 -11.50
N ASN A 196 9.04 -15.28 -10.23
CA ASN A 196 8.70 -16.33 -9.27
C ASN A 196 7.53 -17.20 -9.74
N ALA A 197 6.42 -16.56 -10.13
CA ALA A 197 5.26 -17.28 -10.67
C ALA A 197 5.60 -18.08 -11.95
N LEU A 198 6.47 -17.54 -12.81
CA LEU A 198 6.92 -18.23 -14.03
C LEU A 198 7.67 -19.52 -13.72
N PHE A 199 8.71 -19.45 -12.88
CA PHE A 199 9.50 -20.65 -12.61
C PHE A 199 8.74 -21.66 -11.74
N GLU A 200 7.83 -21.21 -10.86
CA GLU A 200 6.90 -22.11 -10.17
C GLU A 200 5.96 -22.82 -11.15
N GLY A 201 5.43 -22.09 -12.14
CA GLY A 201 4.60 -22.65 -13.21
C GLY A 201 5.33 -23.77 -13.97
N LEU A 202 6.58 -23.53 -14.38
CA LEU A 202 7.41 -24.55 -15.04
C LEU A 202 7.55 -25.81 -14.17
N LEU A 203 7.76 -25.67 -12.86
CA LEU A 203 7.83 -26.83 -11.96
C LEU A 203 6.49 -27.56 -11.82
N ILE A 204 5.35 -26.86 -11.92
CA ILE A 204 4.03 -27.48 -11.89
C ILE A 204 3.78 -28.27 -13.18
N ASP A 205 4.04 -27.65 -14.33
CA ASP A 205 3.81 -28.23 -15.65
C ASP A 205 4.63 -29.52 -15.86
N PHE A 206 5.85 -29.58 -15.30
CA PHE A 206 6.76 -30.73 -15.42
C PHE A 206 6.90 -31.54 -14.12
N LYS A 207 5.90 -31.53 -13.23
CA LYS A 207 5.97 -32.21 -11.91
C LYS A 207 6.32 -33.70 -11.97
N GLY A 208 5.92 -34.41 -13.02
CA GLY A 208 6.16 -35.85 -13.18
C GLY A 208 7.52 -36.22 -13.78
N PHE A 209 8.32 -35.23 -14.19
CA PHE A 209 9.57 -35.47 -14.90
C PHE A 209 10.74 -35.54 -13.94
N VAL A 210 11.68 -36.45 -14.20
CA VAL A 210 12.93 -36.59 -13.44
C VAL A 210 13.86 -35.40 -13.66
N ALA A 211 13.77 -34.73 -14.82
CA ALA A 211 14.47 -33.50 -15.17
C ALA A 211 13.56 -32.61 -16.04
N LEU A 212 13.77 -31.29 -16.05
CA LEU A 212 13.03 -30.41 -16.95
C LEU A 212 13.48 -30.65 -18.40
N PRO A 213 12.56 -30.64 -19.39
CA PRO A 213 12.96 -30.64 -20.80
C PRO A 213 13.94 -29.51 -21.12
N PRO A 214 14.88 -29.67 -22.07
CA PRO A 214 15.97 -28.70 -22.28
C PRO A 214 15.52 -27.24 -22.42
N GLU A 215 14.44 -26.99 -23.18
CA GLU A 215 13.87 -25.65 -23.36
C GLU A 215 13.27 -25.09 -22.05
N ALA A 216 12.57 -25.93 -21.29
CA ALA A 216 12.00 -25.55 -20.00
C ALA A 216 13.09 -25.34 -18.93
N ALA A 217 14.17 -26.13 -18.98
CA ALA A 217 15.32 -25.98 -18.11
C ALA A 217 16.05 -24.65 -18.35
N LEU A 218 16.30 -24.31 -19.62
CA LEU A 218 16.90 -23.01 -19.99
C LEU A 218 16.04 -21.84 -19.52
N LYS A 219 14.73 -21.88 -19.81
CA LYS A 219 13.78 -20.84 -19.40
C LYS A 219 13.68 -20.72 -17.87
N PHE A 220 13.76 -21.84 -17.14
CA PHE A 220 13.80 -21.86 -15.68
C PHE A 220 15.08 -21.19 -15.17
N GLU A 221 16.23 -21.51 -15.76
CA GLU A 221 17.52 -20.93 -15.37
C GLU A 221 17.59 -19.41 -15.61
N GLU A 222 17.12 -18.94 -16.77
CA GLU A 222 17.04 -17.52 -17.09
C GLU A 222 16.11 -16.79 -16.11
N ALA A 223 14.94 -17.36 -15.82
CA ALA A 223 13.97 -16.76 -14.91
C ALA A 223 14.51 -16.66 -13.47
N VAL A 224 15.16 -17.71 -12.97
CA VAL A 224 15.80 -17.73 -11.65
C VAL A 224 16.96 -16.73 -11.60
N SER A 225 17.79 -16.66 -12.64
CA SER A 225 18.92 -15.73 -12.69
C SER A 225 18.46 -14.26 -12.66
N ALA A 226 17.46 -13.92 -13.48
CA ALA A 226 16.86 -12.59 -13.48
C ALA A 226 16.19 -12.25 -12.13
N PHE A 227 15.52 -13.22 -11.52
CA PHE A 227 14.92 -13.04 -10.19
C PHE A 227 15.99 -12.76 -9.13
N LEU A 228 17.06 -13.53 -9.09
CA LEU A 228 18.14 -13.37 -8.12
C LEU A 228 18.87 -12.04 -8.27
N LEU A 229 19.07 -11.57 -9.51
CA LEU A 229 19.64 -10.24 -9.78
C LEU A 229 18.74 -9.13 -9.21
N LEU A 230 17.43 -9.19 -9.48
CA LEU A 230 16.47 -8.23 -8.94
C LEU A 230 16.41 -8.25 -7.42
N VAL A 231 16.46 -9.43 -6.79
CA VAL A 231 16.50 -9.55 -5.32
C VAL A 231 17.77 -8.93 -4.75
N ALA A 232 18.93 -9.09 -5.42
CA ALA A 232 20.18 -8.46 -5.00
C ALA A 232 20.11 -6.93 -5.12
N GLU A 233 19.58 -6.40 -6.23
CA GLU A 233 19.38 -4.96 -6.39
C GLU A 233 18.40 -4.40 -5.35
N LEU A 234 17.29 -5.10 -5.09
CA LEU A 234 16.32 -4.70 -4.07
C LEU A 234 16.92 -4.75 -2.67
N LYS A 235 17.78 -5.73 -2.37
CA LYS A 235 18.54 -5.76 -1.11
C LYS A 235 19.42 -4.54 -0.96
N THR A 236 20.21 -4.18 -1.99
CA THR A 236 21.04 -2.97 -1.95
C THR A 236 20.19 -1.71 -1.79
N HIS A 237 19.05 -1.63 -2.49
CA HIS A 237 18.15 -0.48 -2.40
C HIS A 237 17.59 -0.27 -0.98
N PHE A 238 17.29 -1.35 -0.26
CA PHE A 238 16.73 -1.32 1.08
C PHE A 238 17.77 -1.64 2.18
N GLN A 239 19.07 -1.51 1.90
CA GLN A 239 20.12 -1.91 2.84
C GLN A 239 20.21 -0.99 4.07
N ASP A 240 19.82 0.27 3.91
CA ASP A 240 19.88 1.30 4.95
C ASP A 240 18.58 1.36 5.78
N GLU A 241 17.60 0.52 5.46
CA GLU A 241 16.38 0.38 6.25
C GLU A 241 16.65 -0.41 7.52
N ASP A 242 16.08 0.02 8.64
CA ASP A 242 16.21 -0.64 9.95
C ASP A 242 15.79 -2.12 9.93
N VAL A 243 14.94 -2.50 8.97
CA VAL A 243 14.47 -3.87 8.76
C VAL A 243 14.90 -4.35 7.38
N PRO A 244 15.67 -5.45 7.27
CA PRO A 244 16.06 -5.97 5.98
C PRO A 244 14.85 -6.56 5.24
N LEU A 245 14.32 -5.81 4.27
CA LEU A 245 13.15 -6.19 3.48
C LEU A 245 13.46 -7.27 2.43
N PHE A 246 14.67 -7.27 1.91
CA PHE A 246 15.16 -8.23 0.92
C PHE A 246 16.49 -8.78 1.39
N ASN A 247 16.64 -10.11 1.34
CA ASN A 247 17.85 -10.78 1.76
C ASN A 247 18.31 -11.76 0.67
N THR A 248 19.60 -11.69 0.35
CA THR A 248 20.31 -12.75 -0.34
C THR A 248 20.78 -13.73 0.73
N THR A 249 20.16 -14.89 0.77
CA THR A 249 20.45 -15.96 1.72
C THR A 249 21.18 -17.10 1.02
N GLU A 250 21.70 -18.06 1.77
CA GLU A 250 22.22 -19.32 1.20
C GLU A 250 21.18 -20.04 0.34
N LYS A 251 19.87 -19.88 0.64
CA LYS A 251 18.79 -20.44 -0.19
C LYS A 251 18.77 -19.86 -1.60
N ASN A 252 19.12 -18.58 -1.76
CA ASN A 252 19.25 -17.96 -3.08
C ASN A 252 20.38 -18.61 -3.90
N HIS A 253 21.47 -18.98 -3.24
CA HIS A 253 22.57 -19.71 -3.85
C HIS A 253 22.17 -21.15 -4.24
N PHE A 254 21.49 -21.88 -3.34
CA PHE A 254 20.96 -23.22 -3.64
C PHE A 254 19.91 -23.21 -4.76
N MET A 255 19.11 -22.15 -4.85
CA MET A 255 18.16 -21.94 -5.95
C MET A 255 18.89 -21.76 -7.28
N GLN A 256 19.99 -21.00 -7.31
CA GLN A 256 20.83 -20.85 -8.50
C GLN A 256 21.45 -22.17 -8.94
N HIS A 257 21.94 -22.99 -8.01
CA HIS A 257 22.44 -24.33 -8.33
C HIS A 257 21.34 -25.24 -8.84
N SER A 258 20.19 -25.25 -8.17
CA SER A 258 19.01 -26.01 -8.62
C SER A 258 18.60 -25.64 -10.04
N ALA A 259 18.68 -24.35 -10.39
CA ALA A 259 18.43 -23.87 -11.74
C ALA A 259 19.45 -24.42 -12.76
N LYS A 260 20.76 -24.37 -12.45
CA LYS A 260 21.81 -24.94 -13.30
C LYS A 260 21.70 -26.45 -13.49
N PHE A 261 21.14 -27.15 -12.50
CA PHE A 261 20.92 -28.60 -12.56
C PHE A 261 19.57 -28.98 -13.16
N ALA A 262 18.72 -28.03 -13.53
CA ALA A 262 17.33 -28.30 -13.91
C ALA A 262 17.18 -29.26 -15.12
N ALA A 263 18.17 -29.26 -16.02
CA ALA A 263 18.22 -30.18 -17.17
C ALA A 263 18.63 -31.62 -16.80
N THR A 264 19.25 -31.81 -15.63
CA THR A 264 19.76 -33.12 -15.15
C THR A 264 18.85 -33.71 -14.08
N VAL A 265 18.30 -32.87 -13.21
CA VAL A 265 17.39 -33.26 -12.14
C VAL A 265 16.37 -32.16 -11.89
N ASN A 266 15.11 -32.55 -11.77
CA ASN A 266 14.02 -31.62 -11.58
C ASN A 266 14.20 -30.92 -10.23
N PRO A 267 14.20 -29.57 -10.18
CA PRO A 267 14.39 -28.83 -8.94
C PRO A 267 13.44 -29.27 -7.82
N ARG A 268 12.22 -29.75 -8.14
CA ARG A 268 11.28 -30.29 -7.15
C ARG A 268 11.78 -31.50 -6.39
N MET A 269 12.66 -32.29 -7.00
CA MET A 269 13.23 -33.49 -6.38
C MET A 269 14.38 -33.14 -5.43
N LEU A 270 15.04 -31.99 -5.65
CA LEU A 270 16.11 -31.47 -4.80
C LEU A 270 15.57 -30.54 -3.71
N TRP A 271 14.43 -29.89 -3.95
CA TRP A 271 13.84 -28.90 -3.06
C TRP A 271 13.06 -29.56 -1.93
N ALA A 272 13.77 -29.99 -0.89
CA ALA A 272 13.14 -30.52 0.32
C ALA A 272 12.68 -29.38 1.26
N PHE A 273 11.41 -28.99 1.17
CA PHE A 273 10.71 -28.12 2.13
C PHE A 273 9.42 -28.75 2.68
N ALA A 274 9.46 -30.05 3.00
CA ALA A 274 8.34 -30.78 3.60
C ALA A 274 7.84 -30.17 4.95
N GLY A 275 8.59 -29.25 5.57
CA GLY A 275 8.20 -28.53 6.79
C GLY A 275 7.30 -27.29 6.59
N GLU A 276 7.17 -26.73 5.38
CA GLU A 276 6.39 -25.49 5.15
C GLU A 276 4.87 -25.71 5.13
N ASP A 277 4.44 -26.93 4.78
CA ASP A 277 3.02 -27.34 4.79
C ASP A 277 2.42 -27.27 6.21
N GLN A 278 3.25 -27.46 7.25
CA GLN A 278 2.83 -27.38 8.66
C GLN A 278 2.56 -25.92 9.10
N GLN A 279 3.37 -24.95 8.64
CA GLN A 279 3.15 -23.53 8.94
C GLN A 279 1.89 -22.99 8.26
N ARG A 280 1.60 -23.43 7.03
CA ARG A 280 0.39 -23.03 6.27
C ARG A 280 -0.90 -23.54 6.91
N ARG A 281 -0.87 -24.69 7.60
CA ARG A 281 -1.99 -25.24 8.37
C ARG A 281 -2.22 -24.49 9.69
N ALA A 282 -1.16 -24.02 10.36
CA ALA A 282 -1.25 -23.20 11.57
C ALA A 282 -1.80 -21.78 11.28
N GLN A 283 -1.45 -21.19 10.13
CA GLN A 283 -1.94 -19.88 9.71
C GLN A 283 -3.45 -19.87 9.44
N LYS A 284 -3.99 -20.94 8.85
CA LYS A 284 -5.43 -21.13 8.59
C LYS A 284 -6.29 -21.23 9.86
N LEU A 285 -5.68 -21.65 10.96
CA LEU A 285 -6.31 -21.73 12.29
C LEU A 285 -6.34 -20.36 13.00
N ALA A 286 -5.41 -19.45 12.67
CA ALA A 286 -5.38 -18.09 13.22
C ALA A 286 -6.43 -17.17 12.55
N GLU A 287 -6.71 -17.38 11.27
CA GLU A 287 -7.69 -16.59 10.50
C GLU A 287 -9.14 -16.83 10.96
N THR A 288 -9.44 -17.98 11.56
CA THR A 288 -10.77 -18.31 12.10
C THR A 288 -11.14 -17.50 13.35
N CYS A 289 -10.23 -16.69 13.90
CA CYS A 289 -10.41 -15.92 15.13
C CYS A 289 -10.89 -14.47 14.91
N MET A 290 -11.10 -14.00 13.67
CA MET A 290 -11.33 -12.58 13.36
C MET A 290 -12.75 -12.31 12.79
N LYS A 291 -13.78 -12.27 13.65
CA LYS A 291 -15.19 -12.00 13.29
C LYS A 291 -15.67 -10.60 13.73
N GLY A 292 -16.55 -9.97 12.92
CA GLY A 292 -17.72 -9.28 13.48
C GLY A 292 -18.03 -7.80 13.15
N LEU A 293 -17.99 -7.35 11.89
CA LEU A 293 -18.61 -6.05 11.52
C LEU A 293 -19.32 -6.10 10.15
N GLY A 294 -20.47 -5.42 10.05
CA GLY A 294 -21.29 -5.33 8.82
C GLY A 294 -20.90 -4.16 7.87
N PRO A 295 -21.26 -4.23 6.57
CA PRO A 295 -20.71 -3.37 5.50
C PRO A 295 -21.11 -1.89 5.55
N SER A 296 -22.37 -1.58 5.86
CA SER A 296 -22.90 -0.20 5.74
C SER A 296 -22.32 0.76 6.76
N LYS A 297 -21.98 0.26 7.95
CA LYS A 297 -21.27 1.03 8.98
C LYS A 297 -19.75 1.10 8.72
N ALA A 298 -19.23 0.28 7.81
CA ALA A 298 -17.81 0.25 7.48
C ALA A 298 -17.42 1.45 6.62
N SER A 299 -18.22 1.84 5.60
CA SER A 299 -17.88 2.96 4.70
C SER A 299 -17.74 4.30 5.44
N ILE A 300 -18.71 4.64 6.31
CA ILE A 300 -18.68 5.86 7.12
C ILE A 300 -17.48 5.86 8.08
N LYS A 301 -17.19 4.72 8.71
CA LYS A 301 -16.05 4.56 9.64
C LYS A 301 -14.71 4.63 8.90
N ILE A 302 -14.63 4.09 7.69
CA ILE A 302 -13.45 4.15 6.80
C ILE A 302 -13.21 5.60 6.39
N ALA A 303 -14.22 6.32 5.88
CA ALA A 303 -14.07 7.71 5.44
C ALA A 303 -13.56 8.61 6.58
N HIS A 304 -14.10 8.45 7.79
CA HIS A 304 -13.67 9.23 8.94
C HIS A 304 -12.22 8.91 9.39
N ARG A 305 -11.83 7.62 9.39
CA ARG A 305 -10.46 7.19 9.71
C ARG A 305 -9.45 7.62 8.65
N TYR A 306 -9.83 7.46 7.38
CA TYR A 306 -9.01 7.84 6.24
C TYR A 306 -8.74 9.34 6.22
N ARG A 307 -9.75 10.18 6.48
CA ARG A 307 -9.57 11.63 6.62
C ARG A 307 -8.55 11.98 7.70
N PHE A 308 -8.59 11.32 8.85
CA PHE A 308 -7.61 11.58 9.91
C PHE A 308 -6.19 11.12 9.54
N ALA A 309 -6.06 9.94 8.93
CA ALA A 309 -4.78 9.43 8.47
C ALA A 309 -4.14 10.35 7.41
N LEU A 310 -4.93 10.81 6.43
CA LEU A 310 -4.47 11.78 5.43
C LEU A 310 -4.02 13.09 6.06
N HIS A 311 -4.78 13.62 7.03
CA HIS A 311 -4.40 14.83 7.75
C HIS A 311 -3.01 14.70 8.42
N LEU A 312 -2.77 13.59 9.10
CA LEU A 312 -1.47 13.33 9.74
C LEU A 312 -0.35 13.18 8.71
N LEU A 313 -0.59 12.43 7.62
CA LEU A 313 0.38 12.26 6.53
C LEU A 313 0.73 13.60 5.88
N PHE A 314 -0.27 14.44 5.62
CA PHE A 314 -0.04 15.73 4.97
C PHE A 314 0.71 16.70 5.89
N LYS A 315 0.49 16.62 7.21
CA LYS A 315 1.28 17.37 8.20
C LYS A 315 2.70 16.87 8.37
N SER A 316 2.96 15.57 8.18
CA SER A 316 4.31 15.02 8.31
C SER A 316 5.22 15.35 7.11
N HIS A 317 4.68 15.97 6.06
CA HIS A 317 5.47 16.47 4.93
C HIS A 317 6.19 17.79 5.19
N LYS A 318 6.06 18.37 6.39
CA LYS A 318 6.82 19.55 6.81
C LYS A 318 8.32 19.29 6.66
N ARG A 319 8.98 20.12 5.86
CA ARG A 319 10.45 20.21 5.80
C ARG A 319 11.02 20.82 7.07
#